data_AF-A0A5E3WI55-F1
#
_entry.id   AF-A0A5E3WI55-F1
#
_cell.length_a   1.000
_cell.length_b   1.000
_cell.length_c   1.000
_cell.angle_alpha   90.00
_cell.angle_beta   90.00
_cell.angle_gamma   90.00
#
_symmetry.space_group_name_H-M   'P 1'
#
loop_
_entity.id
_entity.type
_entity.pdbx_description
1 polymer ?
#
loop_
_entity_poly.entity_id
_entity_poly.type
_entity_poly.pdbx_seq_one_letter_code
_entity_poly.pdbx_strand_id
1 'polypeptide(L)'
;MPTKTKSRSARPAPPKRQSKSEPAKPSRPTRRASTTNNKKRKAPESDEDEEENENAESSADEGASDGYKDSGASSAEDEALDSDRLDEDEDEDDVKPGNKRKAGKKASPRKRRRKDEDDEEQEWDGEDEDGREIVGRVVEAPKTGRVPPGQISKNTFNFLTNLKKPECNDRQWFKLNEPVYRLAEQEWKDFIIALTDDLVDVDPQVPPLPPKDVIHRIYRDVRFSNDKTPYKTGFSASFSRGGRKGLFAHYHVMIKPGNESMFAAGAWCPGKNELDTIRAHIKHNPARLRALLKDPDFIDMFGQPKPGKRSSIFGREDELKNAPKGVAKDHKDIDLLKCRTFAVVHKFKDETVLSPEFREELKRVMDVARPFVHCLNDWMTVGLDEEEGAEEADDDDE
;
A
#
# COMPACT_ATOMS: atom_id res chain seq x y z
N MET A 1 71.05 -13.34 -21.62
CA MET A 1 71.87 -14.55 -21.83
C MET A 1 72.58 -14.86 -20.51
N PRO A 2 72.60 -16.10 -19.98
CA PRO A 2 72.01 -17.36 -20.46
C PRO A 2 70.82 -17.81 -19.55
N THR A 3 69.72 -18.44 -19.97
CA THR A 3 69.42 -19.66 -20.77
C THR A 3 69.89 -20.99 -20.18
N LYS A 4 68.93 -21.82 -19.72
CA LYS A 4 68.67 -23.25 -20.06
C LYS A 4 67.86 -23.93 -18.92
N THR A 5 66.59 -24.34 -19.09
CA THR A 5 66.07 -25.65 -19.65
C THR A 5 66.73 -26.88 -19.01
N LYS A 6 66.07 -27.98 -18.59
CA LYS A 6 64.83 -28.69 -18.95
C LYS A 6 64.72 -29.91 -17.99
N SER A 7 63.52 -30.41 -17.64
CA SER A 7 63.12 -31.81 -17.90
C SER A 7 61.70 -32.13 -17.40
N ARG A 8 60.89 -32.71 -18.31
CA ARG A 8 59.57 -33.31 -18.11
C ARG A 8 59.71 -34.72 -17.53
N SER A 9 58.72 -35.17 -16.76
CA SER A 9 58.26 -36.56 -16.79
C SER A 9 56.75 -36.61 -16.56
N ALA A 10 56.08 -37.55 -17.24
CA ALA A 10 54.66 -37.56 -17.51
C ALA A 10 53.98 -38.86 -17.04
N ARG A 11 52.69 -38.73 -16.65
CA ARG A 11 51.59 -39.73 -16.66
C ARG A 11 51.70 -40.93 -15.69
N PRO A 12 50.60 -41.68 -15.37
CA PRO A 12 49.32 -41.80 -16.10
C PRO A 12 48.01 -41.80 -15.25
N ALA A 13 46.88 -41.78 -15.95
CA ALA A 13 45.55 -42.26 -15.54
C ALA A 13 45.10 -43.33 -16.56
N PRO A 14 43.95 -44.03 -16.42
CA PRO A 14 43.30 -44.74 -15.30
C PRO A 14 43.07 -46.24 -15.68
N PRO A 15 42.17 -46.99 -15.00
CA PRO A 15 41.29 -47.87 -15.78
C PRO A 15 39.80 -47.81 -15.40
N LYS A 16 38.97 -48.05 -16.43
CA LYS A 16 37.50 -48.22 -16.44
C LYS A 16 37.09 -49.64 -16.04
N ARG A 17 35.91 -49.79 -15.40
CA ARG A 17 34.91 -50.89 -15.51
C ARG A 17 33.88 -50.75 -14.36
N GLN A 18 32.60 -51.11 -14.43
CA GLN A 18 31.67 -51.55 -15.47
C GLN A 18 30.24 -51.46 -14.87
N SER A 19 29.25 -51.33 -15.74
CA SER A 19 27.79 -51.28 -15.55
C SER A 19 27.13 -52.50 -14.86
N LYS A 20 26.01 -52.26 -14.13
CA LYS A 20 24.79 -53.09 -13.91
C LYS A 20 23.99 -52.47 -12.75
N SER A 21 22.66 -52.38 -12.64
CA SER A 21 21.44 -52.63 -13.43
C SER A 21 20.27 -52.16 -12.52
N GLU A 22 19.21 -51.55 -13.07
CA GLU A 22 17.96 -51.21 -12.36
C GLU A 22 17.25 -52.44 -11.75
N PRO A 23 16.32 -52.24 -10.79
CA PRO A 23 14.91 -52.39 -11.19
C PRO A 23 13.89 -51.42 -10.57
N ALA A 24 12.94 -51.04 -11.45
CA ALA A 24 11.47 -50.95 -11.28
C ALA A 24 10.81 -49.99 -10.28
N LYS A 25 10.11 -49.00 -10.87
CA LYS A 25 9.02 -48.18 -10.31
C LYS A 25 7.77 -49.02 -9.97
N PRO A 26 6.98 -48.65 -8.95
CA PRO A 26 5.56 -48.98 -8.92
C PRO A 26 4.71 -47.85 -9.49
N SER A 27 3.81 -48.28 -10.37
CA SER A 27 2.81 -47.54 -11.12
C SER A 27 1.70 -46.91 -10.28
N ARG A 28 1.35 -45.68 -10.63
CA ARG A 28 0.11 -44.95 -10.31
C ARG A 28 -1.13 -45.70 -10.83
N PRO A 29 -2.17 -45.96 -10.03
CA PRO A 29 -3.45 -46.40 -10.57
C PRO A 29 -4.30 -45.20 -10.99
N THR A 30 -4.87 -45.34 -12.18
CA THR A 30 -5.82 -44.45 -12.83
C THR A 30 -7.24 -44.63 -12.28
N ARG A 31 -8.05 -43.58 -12.52
CA ARG A 31 -9.47 -43.40 -12.23
C ARG A 31 -10.31 -44.68 -12.29
N ARG A 32 -11.17 -44.84 -11.29
CA ARG A 32 -12.41 -45.60 -11.42
C ARG A 32 -13.59 -44.66 -11.18
N ALA A 33 -14.43 -44.53 -12.18
CA ALA A 33 -15.74 -43.91 -12.09
C ALA A 33 -16.72 -44.90 -11.44
N SER A 34 -17.58 -44.40 -10.55
CA SER A 34 -18.87 -45.04 -10.28
C SER A 34 -19.91 -43.97 -10.01
N THR A 35 -20.85 -43.91 -10.93
CA THR A 35 -22.13 -43.21 -10.95
C THR A 35 -23.11 -43.71 -9.87
N THR A 36 -24.18 -42.92 -9.67
CA THR A 36 -25.43 -43.11 -8.89
C THR A 36 -25.37 -42.56 -7.46
N ASN A 37 -26.35 -41.82 -6.92
CA ASN A 37 -27.72 -41.60 -7.36
C ASN A 37 -28.28 -40.27 -6.81
N ASN A 38 -29.16 -39.65 -7.61
CA ASN A 38 -29.91 -38.43 -7.32
C ASN A 38 -31.14 -38.75 -6.46
N LYS A 39 -31.44 -37.99 -5.40
CA LYS A 39 -32.80 -37.94 -4.82
C LYS A 39 -33.11 -36.62 -4.10
N LYS A 40 -33.85 -35.78 -4.85
CA LYS A 40 -34.82 -34.75 -4.47
C LYS A 40 -35.57 -35.01 -3.14
N ARG A 41 -35.75 -33.94 -2.35
CA ARG A 41 -36.91 -33.59 -1.48
C ARG A 41 -36.60 -32.22 -0.83
N LYS A 42 -37.11 -31.10 -1.36
CA LYS A 42 -38.40 -30.40 -1.13
C LYS A 42 -38.63 -29.99 0.34
N ALA A 43 -38.75 -28.67 0.54
CA ALA A 43 -39.04 -27.91 1.76
C ALA A 43 -40.41 -28.25 2.42
N PRO A 44 -40.71 -27.67 3.60
CA PRO A 44 -41.53 -26.44 3.59
C PRO A 44 -41.13 -25.34 4.60
N GLU A 45 -41.85 -24.22 4.46
CA GLU A 45 -41.75 -22.86 5.01
C GLU A 45 -42.24 -22.67 6.48
N SER A 46 -41.88 -21.53 7.07
CA SER A 46 -42.67 -20.60 7.95
C SER A 46 -41.69 -19.53 8.47
N ASP A 47 -41.79 -18.26 8.08
CA ASP A 47 -42.67 -17.15 8.55
C ASP A 47 -41.78 -16.18 9.35
N GLU A 48 -41.43 -15.05 8.74
CA GLU A 48 -41.96 -13.69 8.99
C GLU A 48 -41.31 -13.03 10.22
N ASP A 49 -40.52 -11.98 9.95
CA ASP A 49 -40.56 -10.72 10.69
C ASP A 49 -39.85 -9.64 9.85
N GLU A 50 -40.66 -8.71 9.37
CA GLU A 50 -40.26 -7.43 8.78
C GLU A 50 -39.84 -6.48 9.91
N GLU A 51 -38.70 -5.81 9.80
CA GLU A 51 -38.58 -4.41 10.25
C GLU A 51 -37.62 -3.64 9.33
N GLU A 52 -38.10 -2.47 8.94
CA GLU A 52 -37.45 -1.45 8.13
C GLU A 52 -36.15 -0.95 8.79
N ASN A 53 -35.08 -0.72 8.02
CA ASN A 53 -34.31 0.50 8.28
C ASN A 53 -33.57 1.06 7.06
N GLU A 54 -33.57 2.38 7.08
CA GLU A 54 -33.26 3.38 6.09
C GLU A 54 -31.81 3.37 5.59
N ASN A 55 -31.74 3.58 4.28
CA ASN A 55 -30.69 4.17 3.47
C ASN A 55 -29.56 4.92 4.20
N ALA A 56 -28.32 4.45 4.05
CA ALA A 56 -27.11 5.25 4.17
C ALA A 56 -26.03 4.66 3.24
N GLU A 57 -25.95 5.17 2.02
CA GLU A 57 -24.90 4.86 1.06
C GLU A 57 -23.56 5.40 1.57
N SER A 58 -22.72 4.52 2.14
CA SER A 58 -21.31 4.83 2.37
C SER A 58 -20.50 4.38 1.17
N SER A 59 -20.00 5.33 0.39
CA SER A 59 -18.99 5.11 -0.65
C SER A 59 -17.68 4.63 -0.02
N ALA A 60 -17.51 3.31 0.06
CA ALA A 60 -16.24 2.68 0.38
C ALA A 60 -15.34 2.72 -0.87
N ASP A 61 -14.50 3.74 -0.94
CA ASP A 61 -13.40 3.81 -1.90
C ASP A 61 -12.34 2.79 -1.48
N GLU A 62 -12.20 1.72 -2.28
CA GLU A 62 -11.26 0.64 -2.03
C GLU A 62 -9.82 1.14 -2.08
N GLY A 63 -9.17 1.14 -0.90
CA GLY A 63 -7.73 1.30 -0.76
C GLY A 63 -7.01 0.14 -1.45
N ALA A 64 -6.70 0.31 -2.74
CA ALA A 64 -5.96 -0.65 -3.54
C ALA A 64 -4.57 -0.91 -2.92
N SER A 65 -4.41 -2.13 -2.41
CA SER A 65 -3.21 -2.73 -1.85
C SER A 65 -2.11 -2.88 -2.91
N ASP A 66 -1.00 -2.15 -2.77
CA ASP A 66 0.26 -2.42 -3.48
C ASP A 66 1.11 -3.40 -2.64
N GLY A 67 0.82 -4.69 -2.78
CA GLY A 67 1.49 -5.78 -2.08
C GLY A 67 2.09 -6.76 -3.08
N TYR A 68 3.34 -6.51 -3.51
CA TYR A 68 4.08 -7.37 -4.42
C TYR A 68 4.44 -8.70 -3.74
N LYS A 69 4.15 -9.83 -4.39
CA LYS A 69 4.71 -11.16 -4.08
C LYS A 69 5.62 -11.60 -5.22
N ASP A 70 6.86 -11.86 -4.86
CA ASP A 70 7.92 -12.41 -5.70
C ASP A 70 7.70 -13.90 -5.98
N SER A 71 7.81 -14.29 -7.26
CA SER A 71 8.18 -15.65 -7.66
C SER A 71 8.76 -15.61 -9.07
N GLY A 72 10.07 -15.77 -9.18
CA GLY A 72 10.79 -15.86 -10.43
C GLY A 72 10.46 -17.11 -11.25
N ALA A 73 10.29 -16.92 -12.56
CA ALA A 73 10.67 -17.86 -13.61
C ALA A 73 10.71 -17.11 -14.96
N SER A 74 11.68 -17.50 -15.79
CA SER A 74 12.27 -16.78 -16.90
C SER A 74 11.49 -16.75 -18.23
N SER A 75 11.83 -15.72 -19.03
CA SER A 75 11.91 -15.69 -20.51
C SER A 75 10.67 -15.27 -21.31
N ALA A 76 10.66 -14.02 -21.78
CA ALA A 76 10.61 -13.65 -23.20
C ALA A 76 10.84 -12.13 -23.31
N GLU A 77 11.65 -11.75 -24.29
CA GLU A 77 12.16 -10.41 -24.55
C GLU A 77 11.06 -9.55 -25.20
N ASP A 78 10.60 -8.51 -24.52
CA ASP A 78 9.79 -7.44 -25.10
C ASP A 78 10.29 -6.10 -24.54
N GLU A 79 10.69 -5.21 -25.44
CA GLU A 79 11.24 -3.87 -25.20
C GLU A 79 10.31 -3.03 -24.32
N ALA A 80 10.59 -3.00 -23.01
CA ALA A 80 9.95 -2.10 -22.07
C ALA A 80 10.61 -0.72 -22.19
N LEU A 81 9.83 0.28 -22.60
CA LEU A 81 10.19 1.68 -22.50
C LEU A 81 10.36 2.04 -21.02
N ASP A 82 11.62 2.17 -20.61
CA ASP A 82 12.05 2.63 -19.30
C ASP A 82 11.56 4.09 -19.09
N SER A 83 10.71 4.29 -18.09
CA SER A 83 10.07 5.58 -17.79
C SER A 83 10.94 6.52 -16.97
N ASP A 84 12.17 6.12 -16.64
CA ASP A 84 13.12 6.92 -15.85
C ASP A 84 13.91 7.93 -16.69
N ARG A 85 13.59 8.11 -17.98
CA ARG A 85 14.38 8.95 -18.91
C ARG A 85 13.85 10.37 -19.14
N LEU A 86 13.04 10.92 -18.25
CA LEU A 86 12.54 12.30 -18.37
C LEU A 86 13.27 13.32 -17.47
N ASP A 87 14.47 12.99 -16.98
CA ASP A 87 15.32 13.88 -16.17
C ASP A 87 16.76 14.00 -16.75
N GLU A 88 16.92 14.43 -18.00
CA GLU A 88 18.22 14.94 -18.49
C GLU A 88 18.03 16.25 -19.27
N ASP A 89 18.75 17.29 -18.80
CA ASP A 89 18.72 18.69 -19.21
C ASP A 89 19.29 18.96 -20.63
N GLU A 90 18.98 20.17 -21.11
CA GLU A 90 19.32 20.83 -22.38
C GLU A 90 20.81 20.75 -22.78
N ASP A 91 21.09 20.48 -24.07
CA ASP A 91 22.08 21.20 -24.90
C ASP A 91 21.99 20.81 -26.40
N GLU A 92 22.47 21.71 -27.24
CA GLU A 92 22.21 22.04 -28.67
C GLU A 92 22.27 20.97 -29.80
N ASP A 93 21.45 21.28 -30.83
CA ASP A 93 21.58 21.15 -32.31
C ASP A 93 22.05 19.84 -33.00
N ASP A 94 21.21 19.29 -33.89
CA ASP A 94 21.41 19.33 -35.36
C ASP A 94 20.24 18.69 -36.16
N VAL A 95 20.02 19.20 -37.38
CA VAL A 95 18.89 18.92 -38.28
C VAL A 95 19.21 17.78 -39.28
N LYS A 96 18.27 16.86 -39.57
CA LYS A 96 17.78 16.54 -40.95
C LYS A 96 16.74 15.41 -41.07
N PRO A 97 15.89 15.41 -42.13
CA PRO A 97 14.62 14.68 -42.19
C PRO A 97 14.68 13.36 -43.00
N GLY A 98 13.79 12.42 -42.66
CA GLY A 98 13.67 11.11 -43.31
C GLY A 98 12.22 10.73 -43.62
N ASN A 99 11.84 10.91 -44.89
CA ASN A 99 10.55 10.60 -45.50
C ASN A 99 10.25 9.09 -45.54
N LYS A 100 9.03 8.63 -45.20
CA LYS A 100 8.44 7.39 -45.75
C LYS A 100 6.92 7.26 -45.50
N ARG A 101 6.16 7.45 -46.58
CA ARG A 101 4.75 7.07 -46.75
C ARG A 101 4.62 5.55 -46.89
N LYS A 102 3.57 4.94 -46.31
CA LYS A 102 2.66 4.00 -47.01
C LYS A 102 1.46 3.52 -46.18
N ALA A 103 0.27 3.89 -46.67
CA ALA A 103 -0.91 3.07 -46.98
C ALA A 103 -1.52 2.09 -45.94
N GLY A 104 -2.68 2.47 -45.38
CA GLY A 104 -4.00 2.07 -45.92
C GLY A 104 -4.76 0.89 -45.28
N LYS A 105 -6.09 1.12 -45.11
CA LYS A 105 -7.23 0.21 -44.79
C LYS A 105 -7.56 0.08 -43.29
N LYS A 106 -8.82 0.12 -42.80
CA LYS A 106 -10.19 0.15 -43.37
C LYS A 106 -11.15 0.67 -42.29
N ALA A 107 -12.07 1.56 -42.64
CA ALA A 107 -13.15 2.04 -41.76
C ALA A 107 -14.31 1.02 -41.66
N SER A 108 -14.94 0.92 -40.50
CA SER A 108 -16.21 0.20 -40.26
C SER A 108 -17.23 1.18 -39.65
N PRO A 109 -18.52 1.13 -40.03
CA PRO A 109 -19.48 2.20 -39.72
C PRO A 109 -20.08 2.04 -38.33
N ARG A 110 -20.00 3.09 -37.49
CA ARG A 110 -20.68 3.13 -36.19
C ARG A 110 -22.07 3.78 -36.31
N LYS A 111 -23.02 3.07 -35.73
CA LYS A 111 -24.46 3.33 -35.57
C LYS A 111 -24.70 4.69 -34.90
N ARG A 112 -25.46 5.58 -35.55
CA ARG A 112 -26.01 6.82 -34.95
C ARG A 112 -26.97 6.46 -33.81
N ARG A 113 -26.67 6.91 -32.58
CA ARG A 113 -27.66 7.07 -31.50
C ARG A 113 -27.93 8.57 -31.33
N ARG A 114 -29.20 8.87 -31.06
CA ARG A 114 -29.80 10.20 -31.00
C ARG A 114 -29.17 11.05 -29.91
N LYS A 115 -29.01 12.34 -30.23
CA LYS A 115 -28.64 13.45 -29.36
C LYS A 115 -29.91 13.84 -28.59
N ASP A 116 -29.87 13.73 -27.27
CA ASP A 116 -30.77 14.48 -26.40
C ASP A 116 -30.00 15.74 -25.98
N GLU A 117 -30.67 16.87 -26.12
CA GLU A 117 -30.18 18.23 -25.93
C GLU A 117 -30.24 18.59 -24.45
N ASP A 118 -29.11 19.05 -23.90
CA ASP A 118 -28.95 20.07 -22.86
C ASP A 118 -27.63 19.80 -22.11
N ASP A 119 -26.54 20.35 -22.65
CA ASP A 119 -25.34 20.70 -21.88
C ASP A 119 -24.62 21.80 -22.65
N GLU A 120 -24.51 22.98 -22.03
CA GLU A 120 -23.75 24.12 -22.54
C GLU A 120 -22.25 23.78 -22.47
N GLU A 121 -21.77 23.02 -23.45
CA GLU A 121 -20.34 22.90 -23.76
C GLU A 121 -19.87 24.28 -24.23
N GLN A 122 -19.07 24.97 -23.40
CA GLN A 122 -18.26 26.07 -23.89
C GLN A 122 -17.24 25.49 -24.87
N GLU A 123 -17.56 25.57 -26.14
CA GLU A 123 -16.71 25.28 -27.30
C GLU A 123 -15.60 26.35 -27.35
N TRP A 124 -14.38 25.99 -26.98
CA TRP A 124 -13.21 26.88 -27.06
C TRP A 124 -12.52 26.69 -28.42
N ASP A 125 -13.12 27.26 -29.47
CA ASP A 125 -12.50 27.39 -30.79
C ASP A 125 -11.54 28.60 -30.80
N GLY A 126 -10.38 28.43 -30.15
CA GLY A 126 -9.26 29.35 -30.26
C GLY A 126 -8.18 28.74 -31.15
N GLU A 127 -8.07 29.20 -32.39
CA GLU A 127 -6.87 28.97 -33.20
C GLU A 127 -5.78 29.95 -32.74
N ASP A 128 -4.57 29.46 -32.45
CA ASP A 128 -3.40 30.33 -32.31
C ASP A 128 -3.10 31.05 -33.65
N GLU A 129 -2.35 32.16 -33.65
CA GLU A 129 -1.95 32.90 -34.87
C GLU A 129 -1.21 32.03 -35.91
N ASP A 130 -0.80 30.82 -35.53
CA ASP A 130 -0.14 29.80 -36.35
C ASP A 130 -1.07 28.62 -36.78
N GLY A 131 -2.39 28.71 -36.57
CA GLY A 131 -3.37 27.69 -36.98
C GLY A 131 -3.26 26.36 -36.23
N ARG A 132 -2.77 26.39 -34.98
CA ARG A 132 -2.73 25.24 -34.08
C ARG A 132 -3.95 25.28 -33.16
N GLU A 133 -4.63 24.15 -33.03
CA GLU A 133 -5.77 23.97 -32.15
C GLU A 133 -5.30 24.03 -30.68
N ILE A 134 -5.77 25.01 -29.91
CA ILE A 134 -5.42 25.16 -28.49
C ILE A 134 -6.15 24.07 -27.71
N VAL A 135 -5.47 22.96 -27.42
CA VAL A 135 -6.03 21.78 -26.71
C VAL A 135 -6.25 22.04 -25.19
N GLY A 136 -6.42 23.30 -24.78
CA GLY A 136 -6.71 23.73 -23.41
C GLY A 136 -5.69 24.73 -22.85
N ARG A 137 -6.17 25.71 -22.08
CA ARG A 137 -5.33 26.69 -21.37
C ARG A 137 -4.72 26.05 -20.12
N VAL A 138 -3.39 26.12 -20.00
CA VAL A 138 -2.67 25.72 -18.79
C VAL A 138 -3.09 26.61 -17.62
N VAL A 139 -3.49 26.01 -16.50
CA VAL A 139 -3.90 26.70 -15.28
C VAL A 139 -2.64 27.11 -14.51
N GLU A 140 -2.44 28.41 -14.32
CA GLU A 140 -1.33 28.91 -13.50
C GLU A 140 -1.48 28.50 -12.03
N ALA A 141 -0.35 28.24 -11.37
CA ALA A 141 -0.32 27.97 -9.94
C ALA A 141 -0.82 29.20 -9.14
N PRO A 142 -1.68 29.01 -8.11
CA PRO A 142 -2.12 30.11 -7.26
C PRO A 142 -0.95 30.89 -6.65
N LYS A 143 -1.02 32.23 -6.76
CA LYS A 143 -0.02 33.15 -6.17
C LYS A 143 -0.42 33.57 -4.75
N THR A 144 -1.71 33.55 -4.44
CA THR A 144 -2.29 33.90 -3.13
C THR A 144 -2.62 32.66 -2.30
N GLY A 145 -2.70 32.82 -0.97
CA GLY A 145 -3.12 31.73 -0.07
C GLY A 145 -2.06 30.64 0.16
N ARG A 146 -0.79 30.96 -0.10
CA ARG A 146 0.35 30.11 0.25
C ARG A 146 0.61 30.14 1.74
N VAL A 147 1.12 29.05 2.28
CA VAL A 147 1.46 28.90 3.69
C VAL A 147 2.97 28.70 3.86
N PRO A 148 3.53 28.94 5.06
CA PRO A 148 4.93 28.64 5.33
C PRO A 148 5.25 27.14 5.16
N PRO A 149 6.53 26.78 4.92
CA PRO A 149 6.98 25.39 4.93
C PRO A 149 6.57 24.69 6.23
N GLY A 150 6.11 23.44 6.13
CA GLY A 150 5.59 22.72 7.30
C GLY A 150 4.08 22.85 7.53
N GLN A 151 3.33 23.54 6.66
CA GLN A 151 1.88 23.65 6.72
C GLN A 151 1.23 23.24 5.39
N ILE A 152 -0.08 22.97 5.42
CA ILE A 152 -0.86 22.63 4.22
C ILE A 152 -1.83 23.76 3.88
N SER A 153 -1.78 24.23 2.64
CA SER A 153 -2.65 25.33 2.20
C SER A 153 -4.03 24.85 1.74
N LYS A 154 -4.99 25.79 1.71
CA LYS A 154 -6.28 25.58 1.04
C LYS A 154 -6.12 25.32 -0.45
N ASN A 155 -5.06 25.81 -1.10
CA ASN A 155 -4.80 25.56 -2.52
C ASN A 155 -4.53 24.08 -2.78
N THR A 156 -3.73 23.45 -1.93
CA THR A 156 -3.48 21.99 -1.99
C THR A 156 -4.78 21.21 -1.81
N PHE A 157 -5.64 21.59 -0.86
CA PHE A 157 -6.94 20.96 -0.66
C PHE A 157 -7.89 21.17 -1.85
N ASN A 158 -7.91 22.37 -2.45
CA ASN A 158 -8.72 22.65 -3.64
C ASN A 158 -8.29 21.79 -4.84
N PHE A 159 -6.98 21.62 -5.04
CA PHE A 159 -6.44 20.73 -6.06
C PHE A 159 -6.89 19.27 -5.84
N LEU A 160 -6.72 18.74 -4.63
CA LEU A 160 -7.15 17.39 -4.28
C LEU A 160 -8.68 17.22 -4.37
N THR A 161 -9.45 18.27 -4.07
CA THR A 161 -10.91 18.28 -4.20
C THR A 161 -11.32 18.21 -5.66
N ASN A 162 -10.61 18.91 -6.55
CA ASN A 162 -10.84 18.77 -7.99
C ASN A 162 -10.53 17.36 -8.46
N LEU A 163 -9.44 16.73 -8.02
CA LEU A 163 -9.12 15.34 -8.36
C LEU A 163 -10.18 14.30 -7.93
N LYS A 164 -11.06 14.63 -6.97
CA LYS A 164 -12.19 13.76 -6.61
C LYS A 164 -13.31 13.78 -7.65
N LYS A 165 -13.42 14.85 -8.44
CA LYS A 165 -14.42 14.95 -9.50
C LYS A 165 -13.98 14.02 -10.64
N PRO A 166 -14.83 13.08 -11.11
CA PRO A 166 -14.46 12.15 -12.18
C PRO A 166 -13.96 12.86 -13.45
N GLU A 167 -14.54 14.01 -13.78
CA GLU A 167 -14.19 14.86 -14.93
C GLU A 167 -12.82 15.53 -14.83
N CYS A 168 -12.24 15.58 -13.63
CA CYS A 168 -10.94 16.20 -13.36
C CYS A 168 -9.86 15.15 -13.02
N ASN A 169 -10.19 13.86 -13.04
CA ASN A 169 -9.24 12.78 -12.77
C ASN A 169 -8.92 12.03 -14.07
N ASP A 170 -8.36 12.76 -15.01
CA ASP A 170 -7.85 12.24 -16.27
C ASP A 170 -6.52 12.92 -16.63
N ARG A 171 -5.78 12.31 -17.56
CA ARG A 171 -4.43 12.76 -17.93
C ARG A 171 -4.41 14.12 -18.62
N GLN A 172 -5.46 14.47 -19.36
CA GLN A 172 -5.56 15.76 -20.05
C GLN A 172 -5.78 16.87 -19.04
N TRP A 173 -6.75 16.71 -18.13
CA TRP A 173 -6.98 17.68 -17.05
C TRP A 173 -5.73 17.87 -16.18
N PHE A 174 -5.06 16.78 -15.81
CA PHE A 174 -3.87 16.84 -14.98
C PHE A 174 -2.72 17.59 -15.66
N LYS A 175 -2.53 17.40 -16.97
CA LYS A 175 -1.52 18.13 -17.75
C LYS A 175 -1.80 19.64 -17.77
N LEU A 176 -3.06 20.04 -17.90
CA LEU A 176 -3.43 21.46 -17.84
C LEU A 176 -3.26 22.05 -16.44
N ASN A 177 -3.38 21.25 -15.38
CA ASN A 177 -3.23 21.67 -13.99
C ASN A 177 -1.84 21.34 -13.39
N GLU A 178 -0.86 20.98 -14.23
CA GLU A 178 0.46 20.58 -13.77
C GLU A 178 1.13 21.66 -12.88
N PRO A 179 1.09 22.97 -13.19
CA PRO A 179 1.67 23.98 -12.31
C PRO A 179 1.03 23.99 -10.91
N VAL A 180 -0.28 23.76 -10.81
CA VAL A 180 -1.01 23.67 -9.54
C VAL A 180 -0.58 22.43 -8.77
N TYR A 181 -0.44 21.30 -9.46
CA TYR A 181 0.08 20.07 -8.88
C TYR A 181 1.50 20.25 -8.33
N ARG A 182 2.42 20.87 -9.08
CA ARG A 182 3.81 21.08 -8.63
C ARG A 182 3.89 21.93 -7.37
N LEU A 183 3.03 22.96 -7.26
CA LEU A 183 2.91 23.73 -6.03
C LEU A 183 2.44 22.85 -4.86
N ALA A 184 1.37 22.08 -5.05
CA ALA A 184 0.82 21.22 -4.01
C ALA A 184 1.78 20.09 -3.60
N GLU A 185 2.51 19.54 -4.58
CA GLU A 185 3.55 18.53 -4.38
C GLU A 185 4.71 19.11 -3.55
N GLN A 186 5.13 20.34 -3.84
CA GLN A 186 6.18 21.01 -3.07
C GLN A 186 5.73 21.31 -1.62
N GLU A 187 4.51 21.85 -1.44
CA GLU A 187 3.95 22.07 -0.10
C GLU A 187 3.87 20.76 0.72
N TRP A 188 3.46 19.66 0.09
CA TRP A 188 3.45 18.35 0.72
C TRP A 188 4.85 17.84 1.08
N LYS A 189 5.84 18.03 0.19
CA LYS A 189 7.24 17.68 0.48
C LYS A 189 7.78 18.46 1.67
N ASP A 190 7.57 19.77 1.70
CA ASP A 190 8.03 20.64 2.79
C ASP A 190 7.35 20.28 4.12
N PHE A 191 6.04 19.95 4.07
CA PHE A 191 5.31 19.43 5.23
C PHE A 191 5.92 18.13 5.77
N ILE A 192 6.23 17.19 4.89
CA ILE A 192 6.78 15.89 5.28
C ILE A 192 8.21 16.01 5.81
N ILE A 193 9.03 16.92 5.27
CA ILE A 193 10.36 17.20 5.82
C ILE A 193 10.22 17.65 7.28
N ALA A 194 9.38 18.66 7.54
CA ALA A 194 9.18 19.18 8.88
C ALA A 194 8.55 18.16 9.84
N LEU A 195 7.62 17.33 9.34
CA LEU A 195 7.04 16.23 10.11
C LEU A 195 8.05 15.10 10.38
N THR A 196 9.05 14.92 9.53
CA THR A 196 10.11 13.91 9.76
C THR A 196 10.94 14.31 10.98
N ASP A 197 11.34 15.58 11.09
CA ASP A 197 12.06 16.08 12.26
C ASP A 197 11.24 15.85 13.55
N ASP A 198 9.95 16.18 13.48
CA ASP A 198 8.99 15.96 14.57
C ASP A 198 8.86 14.49 14.97
N LEU A 199 8.82 13.58 14.00
CA LEU A 199 8.70 12.15 14.23
C LEU A 199 9.98 11.58 14.83
N VAL A 200 11.16 12.04 14.39
CA VAL A 200 12.46 11.61 14.94
C VAL A 200 12.58 12.01 16.42
N ASP A 201 12.08 13.20 16.78
CA ASP A 201 12.02 13.64 18.18
C ASP A 201 11.09 12.77 19.03
N VAL A 202 9.93 12.36 18.48
CA VAL A 202 8.95 11.53 19.19
C VAL A 202 9.41 10.06 19.26
N ASP A 203 9.91 9.50 18.16
CA ASP A 203 10.35 8.12 18.05
C ASP A 203 11.77 8.01 17.44
N PRO A 204 12.80 7.97 18.30
CA PRO A 204 14.20 7.86 17.87
C PRO A 204 14.53 6.55 17.11
N GLN A 205 13.64 5.56 17.07
CA GLN A 205 13.85 4.34 16.29
C GLN A 205 13.65 4.57 14.79
N VAL A 206 12.97 5.65 14.38
CA VAL A 206 12.79 6.03 12.99
C VAL A 206 13.93 6.96 12.60
N PRO A 207 14.79 6.59 11.63
CA PRO A 207 15.85 7.48 11.17
C PRO A 207 15.26 8.63 10.33
N PRO A 208 15.96 9.77 10.23
CA PRO A 208 15.61 10.82 9.27
C PRO A 208 15.84 10.29 7.86
N LEU A 209 14.74 9.97 7.17
CA LEU A 209 14.76 9.44 5.81
C LEU A 209 14.42 10.54 4.80
N PRO A 210 15.00 10.49 3.58
CA PRO A 210 14.71 11.49 2.58
C PRO A 210 13.23 11.39 2.12
N PRO A 211 12.59 12.51 1.73
CA PRO A 211 11.17 12.53 1.34
C PRO A 211 10.79 11.50 0.28
N LYS A 212 11.69 11.20 -0.66
CA LYS A 212 11.49 10.19 -1.70
C LYS A 212 11.26 8.78 -1.15
N ASP A 213 11.78 8.46 0.03
CA ASP A 213 11.68 7.13 0.63
C ASP A 213 10.43 6.98 1.51
N VAL A 214 9.80 8.11 1.88
CA VAL A 214 8.61 8.17 2.76
C VAL A 214 7.33 8.61 2.06
N ILE A 215 7.39 9.45 1.01
CA ILE A 215 6.22 9.96 0.28
C ILE A 215 5.75 8.96 -0.77
N HIS A 216 4.44 8.70 -0.82
CA HIS A 216 3.82 7.89 -1.87
C HIS A 216 3.55 8.69 -3.13
N ARG A 217 3.71 8.05 -4.29
CA ARG A 217 3.33 8.66 -5.57
C ARG A 217 1.83 8.91 -5.64
N ILE A 218 1.44 9.99 -6.34
CA ILE A 218 0.04 10.32 -6.62
C ILE A 218 -0.59 9.37 -7.65
N TYR A 219 0.20 8.77 -8.53
CA TYR A 219 -0.31 7.87 -9.57
C TYR A 219 -0.82 6.54 -9.00
N ARG A 220 -2.00 6.09 -9.46
CA ARG A 220 -2.61 4.80 -9.14
C ARG A 220 -2.12 3.71 -10.09
N ASP A 221 -2.00 2.49 -9.58
CA ASP A 221 -1.91 1.31 -10.44
C ASP A 221 -3.33 0.85 -10.81
N VAL A 222 -3.71 1.08 -12.06
CA VAL A 222 -5.07 0.81 -12.56
C VAL A 222 -5.17 -0.49 -13.35
N ARG A 223 -4.09 -1.28 -13.46
CA ARG A 223 -4.07 -2.48 -14.32
C ARG A 223 -5.14 -3.49 -13.90
N PHE A 224 -5.30 -3.69 -12.60
CA PHE A 224 -6.19 -4.70 -12.02
C PHE A 224 -7.42 -4.11 -11.32
N SER A 225 -7.53 -2.78 -11.20
CA SER A 225 -8.69 -2.14 -10.58
C SER A 225 -9.85 -2.01 -11.56
N ASN A 226 -11.08 -2.12 -11.06
CA ASN A 226 -12.29 -1.79 -11.83
C ASN A 226 -12.38 -0.27 -12.06
N ASP A 227 -11.94 0.52 -11.09
CA ASP A 227 -11.79 1.96 -11.21
C ASP A 227 -10.52 2.28 -11.99
N LYS A 228 -10.68 3.01 -13.10
CA LYS A 228 -9.60 3.37 -14.02
C LYS A 228 -9.08 4.79 -13.82
N THR A 229 -9.49 5.49 -12.76
CA THR A 229 -8.96 6.83 -12.45
C THR A 229 -7.43 6.76 -12.20
N PRO A 230 -6.64 7.54 -12.95
CA PRO A 230 -5.18 7.46 -12.95
C PRO A 230 -4.52 8.05 -11.68
N TYR A 231 -5.18 8.94 -10.94
CA TYR A 231 -4.59 9.65 -9.82
C TYR A 231 -5.32 9.37 -8.50
N LYS A 232 -4.55 9.33 -7.40
CA LYS A 232 -5.07 9.32 -6.04
C LYS A 232 -5.68 10.68 -5.70
N THR A 233 -6.69 10.67 -4.85
CA THR A 233 -7.44 11.87 -4.42
C THR A 233 -6.89 12.49 -3.13
N GLY A 234 -5.69 12.07 -2.71
CA GLY A 234 -5.02 12.54 -1.51
C GLY A 234 -3.52 12.27 -1.57
N PHE A 235 -2.77 13.01 -0.75
CA PHE A 235 -1.34 12.76 -0.54
C PHE A 235 -1.14 11.88 0.68
N SER A 236 -0.13 11.01 0.62
CA SER A 236 0.19 10.10 1.72
C SER A 236 1.68 9.89 1.86
N ALA A 237 2.12 9.62 3.08
CA ALA A 237 3.48 9.26 3.43
C ALA A 237 3.48 8.15 4.49
N SER A 238 4.51 7.31 4.49
CA SER A 238 4.71 6.29 5.51
C SER A 238 6.15 6.24 5.98
N PHE A 239 6.29 6.18 7.29
CA PHE A 239 7.54 6.19 8.01
C PHE A 239 7.68 4.89 8.78
N SER A 240 8.85 4.27 8.70
CA SER A 240 9.26 3.16 9.56
C SER A 240 10.78 3.18 9.67
N ARG A 241 11.36 2.27 10.47
CA ARG A 241 12.82 2.11 10.56
C ARG A 241 13.48 1.90 9.18
N GLY A 242 12.75 1.32 8.22
CA GLY A 242 13.21 1.06 6.84
C GLY A 242 12.54 1.91 5.76
N GLY A 243 11.81 2.97 6.14
CA GLY A 243 11.03 3.80 5.21
C GLY A 243 9.66 3.20 4.87
N ARG A 244 9.21 3.34 3.61
CA ARG A 244 7.90 2.82 3.16
C ARG A 244 7.81 1.30 3.01
N LYS A 245 8.95 0.60 3.05
CA LYS A 245 9.03 -0.84 2.81
C LYS A 245 9.67 -1.53 4.00
N GLY A 246 9.32 -2.79 4.19
CA GLY A 246 9.97 -3.65 5.17
C GLY A 246 8.98 -4.29 6.14
N LEU A 247 9.56 -4.88 7.19
CA LEU A 247 8.86 -5.73 8.17
C LEU A 247 8.28 -4.92 9.34
N PHE A 248 8.78 -3.70 9.55
CA PHE A 248 8.46 -2.88 10.70
C PHE A 248 7.05 -2.26 10.59
N ALA A 249 6.44 -2.01 11.74
CA ALA A 249 5.25 -1.20 11.85
C ALA A 249 5.53 0.23 11.37
N HIS A 250 4.52 0.83 10.74
CA HIS A 250 4.64 2.14 10.11
C HIS A 250 3.81 3.19 10.86
N TYR A 251 4.27 4.43 10.81
CA TYR A 251 3.44 5.62 10.96
C TYR A 251 3.03 6.08 9.57
N HIS A 252 1.75 6.30 9.32
CA HIS A 252 1.22 6.67 8.03
C HIS A 252 0.34 7.90 8.16
N VAL A 253 0.63 8.94 7.37
CA VAL A 253 -0.18 10.16 7.30
C VAL A 253 -0.76 10.28 5.90
N MET A 254 -2.04 10.59 5.82
CA MET A 254 -2.73 10.92 4.58
C MET A 254 -3.54 12.20 4.77
N ILE A 255 -3.36 13.13 3.83
CA ILE A 255 -4.25 14.27 3.68
C ILE A 255 -5.17 14.04 2.50
N LYS A 256 -6.47 14.13 2.77
CA LYS A 256 -7.55 13.95 1.80
C LYS A 256 -8.68 14.91 2.21
N PRO A 257 -9.16 15.79 1.31
CA PRO A 257 -10.28 16.69 1.61
C PRO A 257 -11.54 15.95 2.01
N GLY A 258 -12.57 16.63 2.52
CA GLY A 258 -13.85 16.04 2.88
C GLY A 258 -13.84 15.34 4.24
N ASN A 259 -12.98 15.76 5.17
CA ASN A 259 -12.77 15.16 6.49
C ASN A 259 -12.32 13.69 6.43
N GLU A 260 -11.59 13.34 5.37
CA GLU A 260 -11.04 12.00 5.15
C GLU A 260 -9.54 11.92 5.44
N SER A 261 -8.93 13.01 5.92
CA SER A 261 -7.54 13.02 6.35
C SER A 261 -7.36 12.13 7.58
N MET A 262 -6.25 11.39 7.63
CA MET A 262 -6.04 10.41 8.69
C MET A 262 -4.56 10.17 8.98
N PHE A 263 -4.31 9.84 10.25
CA PHE A 263 -3.10 9.20 10.73
C PHE A 263 -3.41 7.72 11.00
N ALA A 264 -2.46 6.85 10.70
CA ALA A 264 -2.51 5.45 11.06
C ALA A 264 -1.17 4.99 11.60
N ALA A 265 -1.18 4.06 12.55
CA ALA A 265 0.04 3.49 13.10
C ALA A 265 -0.11 1.97 13.30
N GLY A 266 0.95 1.22 12.99
CA GLY A 266 1.03 -0.22 13.21
C GLY A 266 1.38 -1.05 11.97
N ALA A 267 1.03 -2.32 11.99
CA ALA A 267 1.24 -3.26 10.89
C ALA A 267 -0.05 -3.39 10.06
N TRP A 268 -0.11 -2.68 8.93
CA TRP A 268 -1.20 -2.77 7.96
C TRP A 268 -1.00 -3.96 7.03
N CYS A 269 -1.96 -4.89 6.98
CA CYS A 269 -1.92 -6.09 6.14
C CYS A 269 -0.53 -6.76 6.08
N PRO A 270 0.11 -7.09 7.22
CA PRO A 270 1.41 -7.75 7.25
C PRO A 270 1.41 -9.03 6.40
N GLY A 271 2.57 -9.37 5.86
CA GLY A 271 2.78 -10.62 5.14
C GLY A 271 2.53 -11.84 6.03
N LYS A 272 2.57 -13.03 5.43
CA LYS A 272 2.24 -14.27 6.13
C LYS A 272 3.17 -14.52 7.32
N ASN A 273 4.48 -14.32 7.13
CA ASN A 273 5.48 -14.65 8.14
C ASN A 273 5.43 -13.68 9.32
N GLU A 274 5.23 -12.39 9.03
CA GLU A 274 5.09 -11.32 10.00
C GLU A 274 3.82 -11.53 10.82
N LEU A 275 2.70 -11.84 10.15
CA LEU A 275 1.43 -12.12 10.82
C LEU A 275 1.49 -13.39 11.68
N ASP A 276 2.17 -14.44 11.22
CA ASP A 276 2.39 -15.66 12.00
C ASP A 276 3.26 -15.38 13.23
N THR A 277 4.27 -14.51 13.11
CA THR A 277 5.13 -14.05 14.21
C THR A 277 4.33 -13.26 15.24
N ILE A 278 3.53 -12.27 14.83
CA ILE A 278 2.64 -11.52 15.72
C ILE A 278 1.71 -12.47 16.49
N ARG A 279 1.10 -13.44 15.79
CA ARG A 279 0.23 -14.43 16.44
C ARG A 279 0.97 -15.34 17.40
N ALA A 280 2.22 -15.70 17.14
CA ALA A 280 3.03 -16.50 18.04
C ALA A 280 3.31 -15.75 19.34
N HIS A 281 3.69 -14.47 19.27
CA HIS A 281 3.85 -13.61 20.46
C HIS A 281 2.54 -13.43 21.22
N ILE A 282 1.40 -13.23 20.54
CA ILE A 282 0.09 -13.13 21.21
C ILE A 282 -0.26 -14.43 21.96
N LYS A 283 0.05 -15.60 21.40
CA LYS A 283 -0.18 -16.88 22.10
C LYS A 283 0.72 -17.05 23.32
N HIS A 284 1.98 -16.63 23.21
CA HIS A 284 2.95 -16.75 24.29
C HIS A 284 2.64 -15.77 25.42
N ASN A 285 2.60 -14.47 25.12
CA ASN A 285 2.33 -13.42 26.09
C ASN A 285 1.62 -12.21 25.46
N PRO A 286 0.28 -12.11 25.56
CA PRO A 286 -0.48 -10.98 25.06
C PRO A 286 -0.49 -9.78 26.02
N ALA A 287 0.11 -9.88 27.22
CA ALA A 287 -0.11 -8.94 28.32
C ALA A 287 0.31 -7.52 27.95
N ARG A 288 1.49 -7.34 27.33
CA ARG A 288 2.00 -6.03 26.89
C ARG A 288 1.04 -5.37 25.91
N LEU A 289 0.62 -6.10 24.86
CA LEU A 289 -0.33 -5.56 23.88
C LEU A 289 -1.68 -5.23 24.54
N ARG A 290 -2.22 -6.13 25.36
CA ARG A 290 -3.51 -5.88 26.05
C ARG A 290 -3.44 -4.70 27.02
N ALA A 291 -2.32 -4.48 27.69
CA ALA A 291 -2.12 -3.33 28.56
C ALA A 291 -2.15 -2.03 27.76
N LEU A 292 -1.41 -1.97 26.64
CA LEU A 292 -1.39 -0.81 25.73
C LEU A 292 -2.77 -0.49 25.17
N LEU A 293 -3.52 -1.51 24.72
CA LEU A 293 -4.86 -1.32 24.19
C LEU A 293 -5.88 -0.83 25.24
N LYS A 294 -5.58 -1.02 26.53
CA LYS A 294 -6.42 -0.59 27.66
C LYS A 294 -6.01 0.75 28.26
N ASP A 295 -4.92 1.32 27.79
CA ASP A 295 -4.42 2.60 28.27
C ASP A 295 -5.46 3.72 28.01
N PRO A 296 -5.75 4.60 28.98
CA PRO A 296 -6.76 5.64 28.82
C PRO A 296 -6.50 6.59 27.65
N ASP A 297 -5.25 7.00 27.45
CA ASP A 297 -4.88 7.93 26.38
C ASP A 297 -4.99 7.23 25.02
N PHE A 298 -4.60 5.96 24.96
CA PHE A 298 -4.78 5.14 23.77
C PHE A 298 -6.26 4.93 23.40
N ILE A 299 -7.12 4.70 24.41
CA ILE A 299 -8.57 4.55 24.21
C ILE A 299 -9.20 5.86 23.76
N ASP A 300 -8.82 6.99 24.33
CA ASP A 300 -9.32 8.31 23.93
C ASP A 300 -8.99 8.58 22.45
N MET A 301 -7.75 8.27 22.06
CA MET A 301 -7.25 8.58 20.72
C MET A 301 -7.75 7.62 19.62
N PHE A 302 -7.86 6.32 19.92
CA PHE A 302 -8.11 5.26 18.92
C PHE A 302 -9.38 4.44 19.18
N GLY A 303 -10.08 4.70 20.28
CA GLY A 303 -11.30 4.02 20.68
C GLY A 303 -11.05 2.76 21.53
N GLN A 304 -12.14 2.25 22.10
CA GLN A 304 -12.08 1.08 23.00
C GLN A 304 -11.68 -0.20 22.23
N PRO A 305 -10.88 -1.10 22.85
CA PRO A 305 -10.47 -2.36 22.24
C PRO A 305 -11.61 -3.40 22.28
N LYS A 306 -12.66 -3.18 21.49
CA LYS A 306 -13.84 -4.03 21.43
C LYS A 306 -13.96 -4.71 20.06
N PRO A 307 -14.05 -6.06 20.03
CA PRO A 307 -14.38 -6.79 18.80
C PRO A 307 -15.75 -6.41 18.24
N GLY A 308 -15.94 -6.60 16.94
CA GLY A 308 -17.20 -6.33 16.24
C GLY A 308 -17.14 -5.06 15.42
N LYS A 309 -17.51 -3.90 16.00
CA LYS A 309 -17.48 -2.62 15.27
C LYS A 309 -16.05 -2.09 15.15
N ARG A 310 -15.80 -1.26 14.13
CA ARG A 310 -14.49 -0.63 13.89
C ARG A 310 -14.09 0.25 15.09
N SER A 311 -13.14 -0.22 15.88
CA SER A 311 -12.60 0.48 17.03
C SER A 311 -11.20 -0.04 17.36
N SER A 312 -10.27 0.84 17.72
CA SER A 312 -8.87 0.46 17.99
C SER A 312 -8.26 -0.35 16.83
N ILE A 313 -7.81 -1.58 17.09
CA ILE A 313 -7.32 -2.52 16.07
C ILE A 313 -8.38 -3.47 15.50
N PHE A 314 -9.59 -3.49 16.07
CA PHE A 314 -10.65 -4.46 15.75
C PHE A 314 -11.66 -3.95 14.71
N GLY A 315 -12.48 -4.88 14.21
CA GLY A 315 -13.65 -4.56 13.38
C GLY A 315 -13.27 -4.11 11.97
N ARG A 316 -12.17 -4.64 11.45
CA ARG A 316 -11.78 -4.45 10.05
C ARG A 316 -12.39 -5.53 9.18
N GLU A 317 -12.62 -5.20 7.92
CA GLU A 317 -13.22 -6.13 6.94
C GLU A 317 -12.33 -7.35 6.67
N ASP A 318 -11.01 -7.21 6.86
CA ASP A 318 -10.05 -8.30 6.73
C ASP A 318 -9.97 -9.19 7.99
N GLU A 319 -10.74 -8.93 9.03
CA GLU A 319 -10.75 -9.78 10.24
C GLU A 319 -11.30 -11.19 9.96
N LEU A 320 -10.68 -12.22 10.55
CA LEU A 320 -11.11 -13.59 10.34
C LEU A 320 -12.44 -13.89 11.07
N LYS A 321 -13.43 -14.38 10.32
CA LYS A 321 -14.68 -14.89 10.91
C LYS A 321 -14.46 -16.08 11.85
N ASN A 322 -13.54 -16.97 11.49
CA ASN A 322 -13.20 -18.19 12.22
C ASN A 322 -11.80 -18.12 12.84
N ALA A 323 -11.54 -19.00 13.81
CA ALA A 323 -10.20 -19.15 14.38
C ALA A 323 -9.16 -19.44 13.29
N PRO A 324 -7.95 -18.85 13.37
CA PRO A 324 -6.87 -19.20 12.46
C PRO A 324 -6.49 -20.68 12.60
N LYS A 325 -5.87 -21.23 11.56
CA LYS A 325 -5.50 -22.65 11.51
C LYS A 325 -4.58 -23.00 12.69
N GLY A 326 -4.91 -24.07 13.42
CA GLY A 326 -4.13 -24.54 14.57
C GLY A 326 -4.38 -23.77 15.87
N VAL A 327 -5.45 -22.98 15.95
CA VAL A 327 -5.90 -22.30 17.18
C VAL A 327 -7.27 -22.84 17.57
N ALA A 328 -7.43 -23.18 18.85
CA ALA A 328 -8.71 -23.60 19.41
C ALA A 328 -9.72 -22.44 19.36
N LYS A 329 -11.00 -22.73 19.12
CA LYS A 329 -12.04 -21.70 18.95
C LYS A 329 -12.30 -20.89 20.23
N ASP A 330 -11.98 -21.49 21.37
CA ASP A 330 -12.16 -21.03 22.74
C ASP A 330 -10.85 -20.47 23.35
N HIS A 331 -9.83 -20.22 22.53
CA HIS A 331 -8.59 -19.59 23.00
C HIS A 331 -8.88 -18.23 23.66
N LYS A 332 -8.29 -17.97 24.83
CA LYS A 332 -8.53 -16.74 25.62
C LYS A 332 -8.30 -15.44 24.82
N ASP A 333 -7.33 -15.47 23.90
CA ASP A 333 -6.96 -14.35 23.01
C ASP A 333 -7.46 -14.50 21.56
N ILE A 334 -8.57 -15.23 21.36
CA ILE A 334 -9.09 -15.47 20.02
C ILE A 334 -9.49 -14.18 19.28
N ASP A 335 -9.89 -13.15 20.02
CA ASP A 335 -10.15 -11.81 19.52
C ASP A 335 -8.93 -11.24 18.77
N LEU A 336 -7.77 -11.21 19.43
CA LEU A 336 -6.52 -10.72 18.84
C LEU A 336 -6.01 -11.63 17.72
N LEU A 337 -6.17 -12.94 17.86
CA LEU A 337 -5.65 -13.91 16.87
C LEU A 337 -6.43 -13.88 15.54
N LYS A 338 -7.68 -13.43 15.57
CA LYS A 338 -8.51 -13.23 14.37
C LYS A 338 -8.12 -12.00 13.56
N CYS A 339 -7.46 -11.02 14.18
CA CYS A 339 -6.96 -9.85 13.47
C CYS A 339 -5.97 -10.27 12.37
N ARG A 340 -6.08 -9.58 11.23
CA ARG A 340 -5.12 -9.68 10.11
C ARG A 340 -4.31 -8.42 9.95
N THR A 341 -4.86 -7.29 10.37
CA THR A 341 -4.19 -6.00 10.46
C THR A 341 -4.11 -5.56 11.92
N PHE A 342 -2.94 -5.13 12.35
CA PHE A 342 -2.67 -4.59 13.67
C PHE A 342 -2.33 -3.11 13.53
N ALA A 343 -3.32 -2.30 13.13
CA ALA A 343 -3.13 -0.88 12.90
C ALA A 343 -4.33 -0.05 13.40
N VAL A 344 -4.01 1.03 14.11
CA VAL A 344 -4.95 2.04 14.59
C VAL A 344 -5.05 3.20 13.61
N VAL A 345 -6.16 3.94 13.67
CA VAL A 345 -6.43 5.08 12.79
C VAL A 345 -7.04 6.21 13.62
N HIS A 346 -6.53 7.42 13.43
CA HIS A 346 -7.10 8.66 13.94
C HIS A 346 -7.45 9.56 12.74
N LYS A 347 -8.66 10.14 12.72
CA LYS A 347 -9.15 10.96 11.62
C LYS A 347 -9.11 12.44 11.98
N PHE A 348 -8.76 13.28 11.00
CA PHE A 348 -8.73 14.72 11.15
C PHE A 348 -9.81 15.38 10.30
N LYS A 349 -10.39 16.45 10.83
CA LYS A 349 -11.22 17.36 10.05
C LYS A 349 -10.36 18.24 9.16
N ASP A 350 -10.91 18.68 8.04
CA ASP A 350 -10.21 19.57 7.10
C ASP A 350 -9.76 20.87 7.79
N GLU A 351 -10.58 21.39 8.71
CA GLU A 351 -10.25 22.57 9.52
C GLU A 351 -8.98 22.39 10.35
N THR A 352 -8.79 21.20 10.93
CA THR A 352 -7.59 20.87 11.70
C THR A 352 -6.37 20.75 10.80
N VAL A 353 -6.50 20.13 9.62
CA VAL A 353 -5.38 19.95 8.69
C VAL A 353 -4.86 21.27 8.13
N LEU A 354 -5.77 22.23 7.93
CA LEU A 354 -5.46 23.57 7.43
C LEU A 354 -4.99 24.53 8.52
N SER A 355 -4.99 24.10 9.78
CA SER A 355 -4.58 24.93 10.92
C SER A 355 -3.06 24.88 11.11
N PRO A 356 -2.43 25.97 11.61
CA PRO A 356 -1.01 25.99 11.95
C PRO A 356 -0.59 24.92 12.98
N GLU A 357 -1.53 24.47 13.81
CA GLU A 357 -1.34 23.51 14.90
C GLU A 357 -1.42 22.05 14.43
N PHE A 358 -1.68 21.78 13.14
CA PHE A 358 -1.85 20.41 12.64
C PHE A 358 -0.67 19.48 12.96
N ARG A 359 0.57 20.00 12.83
CA ARG A 359 1.78 19.23 13.17
C ARG A 359 1.87 18.88 14.64
N GLU A 360 1.47 19.80 15.52
CA GLU A 360 1.45 19.56 16.97
C GLU A 360 0.41 18.50 17.34
N GLU A 361 -0.74 18.51 16.66
CA GLU A 361 -1.73 17.45 16.81
C GLU A 361 -1.18 16.11 16.35
N LEU A 362 -0.52 16.05 15.19
CA LEU A 362 0.14 14.83 14.72
C LEU A 362 1.19 14.31 15.72
N LYS A 363 2.01 15.19 16.31
CA LYS A 363 2.97 14.81 17.36
C LYS A 363 2.27 14.13 18.53
N ARG A 364 1.15 14.70 19.01
CA ARG A 364 0.38 14.12 20.12
C ARG A 364 -0.16 12.74 19.76
N VAL A 365 -0.72 12.57 18.57
CA VAL A 365 -1.20 11.26 18.11
C VAL A 365 -0.05 10.26 17.95
N MET A 366 1.12 10.69 17.44
CA MET A 366 2.32 9.87 17.31
C MET A 366 2.85 9.41 18.67
N ASP A 367 2.90 10.29 19.67
CA ASP A 367 3.41 9.99 21.01
C ASP A 367 2.56 8.90 21.69
N VAL A 368 1.24 8.97 21.57
CA VAL A 368 0.31 7.95 22.09
C VAL A 368 0.43 6.63 21.29
N ALA A 369 0.66 6.70 19.98
CA ALA A 369 0.82 5.50 19.14
C ALA A 369 2.19 4.80 19.31
N ARG A 370 3.22 5.52 19.73
CA ARG A 370 4.61 5.04 19.78
C ARG A 370 4.79 3.73 20.56
N PRO A 371 4.26 3.58 21.80
CA PRO A 371 4.41 2.32 22.54
C PRO A 371 3.81 1.12 21.82
N PHE A 372 2.71 1.32 21.08
CA PHE A 372 2.08 0.29 20.25
C PHE A 372 2.95 -0.10 19.05
N VAL A 373 3.52 0.88 18.35
CA VAL A 373 4.47 0.63 17.25
C VAL A 373 5.71 -0.11 17.74
N HIS A 374 6.27 0.30 18.88
CA HIS A 374 7.42 -0.38 19.51
C HIS A 374 7.09 -1.82 19.87
N CYS A 375 5.91 -2.08 20.47
CA CYS A 375 5.49 -3.45 20.79
C CYS A 375 5.48 -4.37 19.57
N LEU A 376 4.98 -3.88 18.42
CA LEU A 376 4.97 -4.66 17.19
C LEU A 376 6.37 -4.83 16.59
N ASN A 377 7.20 -3.79 16.63
CA ASN A 377 8.57 -3.85 16.12
C ASN A 377 9.45 -4.80 16.93
N ASP A 378 9.30 -4.83 18.25
CA ASP A 378 10.08 -5.72 19.12
C ASP A 378 9.78 -7.19 18.80
N TRP A 379 8.52 -7.53 18.53
CA TRP A 379 8.11 -8.87 18.06
C TRP A 379 8.68 -9.25 16.69
N MET A 380 9.06 -8.27 15.86
CA MET A 380 9.71 -8.54 14.57
C MET A 380 11.23 -8.71 14.70
N THR A 381 11.84 -8.24 15.79
CA THR A 381 13.30 -8.26 15.98
C THR A 381 13.80 -9.29 16.98
N VAL A 382 13.03 -9.55 18.03
CA VAL A 382 13.41 -10.48 19.09
C VAL A 382 12.79 -11.84 18.75
N GLY A 383 13.60 -12.89 18.74
CA GLY A 383 13.09 -14.25 18.66
C GLY A 383 12.17 -14.55 19.84
N LEU A 384 11.30 -15.54 19.72
CA LEU A 384 10.72 -16.16 20.92
C LEU A 384 11.83 -16.98 21.57
N ASP A 385 12.74 -16.30 22.28
CA ASP A 385 13.81 -16.97 23.02
C ASP A 385 13.18 -17.67 24.24
N GLU A 386 13.53 -18.96 24.43
CA GLU A 386 13.10 -19.85 25.52
C GLU A 386 13.67 -19.43 26.90
N GLU A 387 13.87 -18.13 27.15
CA GLU A 387 14.49 -17.61 28.37
C GLU A 387 13.45 -17.14 29.39
N GLU A 388 12.63 -18.06 29.92
CA GLU A 388 12.03 -17.96 31.26
C GLU A 388 11.81 -19.39 31.82
N GLY A 389 12.88 -20.20 31.87
CA GLY A 389 12.78 -21.60 32.33
C GLY A 389 14.02 -22.16 33.03
N ALA A 390 14.95 -21.31 33.48
CA ALA A 390 16.21 -21.79 34.06
C ALA A 390 16.72 -20.96 35.24
N GLU A 391 15.86 -20.56 36.18
CA GLU A 391 16.28 -20.24 37.55
C GLU A 391 15.15 -20.63 38.49
N GLU A 392 15.21 -21.83 39.06
CA GLU A 392 14.61 -22.28 40.35
C GLU A 392 14.64 -23.81 40.39
N ALA A 393 15.84 -24.39 40.54
CA ALA A 393 16.06 -25.73 41.06
C ALA A 393 17.56 -25.90 41.30
N ASP A 394 18.01 -25.52 42.50
CA ASP A 394 19.06 -26.21 43.26
C ASP A 394 19.41 -25.33 44.45
N ASP A 395 18.67 -25.50 45.54
CA ASP A 395 19.16 -25.37 46.92
C ASP A 395 18.06 -25.91 47.84
N ASP A 396 18.03 -27.24 48.00
CA ASP A 396 17.45 -27.87 49.19
C ASP A 396 18.54 -28.75 49.82
N ASP A 397 18.87 -28.35 51.04
CA ASP A 397 19.98 -28.72 51.91
C ASP A 397 20.06 -30.19 52.34
N GLU A 398 21.28 -30.57 52.76
CA GLU A 398 21.73 -31.79 53.45
C GLU A 398 21.03 -32.11 54.78
#